data_AF-A0A953WDX8-F1
#
_entry.id   AF-A0A953WDX8-F1
#
_cell.length_a   1.000
_cell.length_b   1.000
_cell.length_c   1.000
_cell.angle_alpha   90.00
_cell.angle_beta   90.00
_cell.angle_gamma   90.00
#
_symmetry.space_group_name_H-M   'P 1'
#
loop_
_entity.id
_entity.type
_entity.pdbx_description
1 polymer ?
#
loop_
_entity_poly.entity_id
_entity_poly.type
_entity_poly.pdbx_seq_one_letter_code
_entity_poly.pdbx_strand_id
1 'polypeptide(L)'
;MRFLLVAAPVAVATLVAGVFLADPLVALARPIVRVVVLLLGLADSVGDHPASGWMLRENWTVPGIGAETSFDMQLEDPTLRMMLRGYPVFLALMCAPPWSPRDLVRTMTGLGILYLLLLASIVFVVFNLHVMAKAEIVNQLALRFPAFSNQAIGPPSWMRSVSGLLASMGYIVIPYLAPAILWVVLKPEGWRLLAGPVKTGT
;
A
#
# COMPACT_ATOMS: atom_id res chain seq x y z
N MET A 1 0.97 -0.53 -32.62
CA MET A 1 0.76 -2.00 -32.79
C MET A 1 1.92 -2.84 -32.24
N ARG A 2 3.18 -2.60 -32.62
CA ARG A 2 4.35 -3.36 -32.10
C ARG A 2 4.56 -3.28 -30.57
N PHE A 3 4.27 -2.14 -29.94
CA PHE A 3 4.34 -1.97 -28.48
C PHE A 3 3.42 -2.92 -27.72
N LEU A 4 2.14 -2.95 -28.11
CA LEU A 4 1.11 -3.79 -27.47
C LEU A 4 1.39 -5.29 -27.64
N LEU A 5 1.93 -5.69 -28.80
CA LEU A 5 2.29 -7.08 -29.09
C LEU A 5 3.44 -7.61 -28.21
N VAL A 6 4.28 -6.73 -27.66
CA VAL A 6 5.37 -7.11 -26.74
C VAL A 6 4.97 -6.89 -25.29
N ALA A 7 4.30 -5.77 -24.99
CA ALA A 7 3.87 -5.43 -23.64
C ALA A 7 2.86 -6.45 -23.07
N ALA A 8 1.92 -6.95 -23.88
CA ALA A 8 0.92 -7.91 -23.42
C ALA A 8 1.51 -9.27 -22.97
N PRO A 9 2.34 -9.97 -23.77
CA PRO A 9 2.95 -11.22 -23.32
C PRO A 9 3.95 -11.01 -22.18
N VAL A 10 4.68 -9.90 -22.15
CA VAL A 10 5.55 -9.58 -21.01
C VAL A 10 4.73 -9.30 -19.76
N ALA A 11 3.59 -8.62 -19.85
CA ALA A 11 2.68 -8.43 -18.71
C ALA A 11 2.18 -9.76 -18.16
N VAL A 12 1.84 -10.72 -19.02
CA VAL A 12 1.46 -12.06 -18.56
C VAL A 12 2.62 -12.75 -17.84
N ALA A 13 3.83 -12.71 -18.41
CA ALA A 13 5.02 -13.31 -17.80
C ALA A 13 5.40 -12.64 -16.47
N THR A 14 5.33 -11.31 -16.38
CA THR A 14 5.64 -10.55 -15.16
C THR A 14 4.54 -10.67 -14.12
N LEU A 15 3.26 -10.88 -14.52
CA LEU A 15 2.17 -11.18 -13.59
C LEU A 15 2.40 -12.53 -12.92
N VAL A 16 2.78 -13.56 -13.68
CA VAL A 16 3.14 -14.87 -13.14
C VAL A 16 4.36 -14.74 -12.22
N ALA A 17 5.42 -14.06 -12.66
CA ALA A 17 6.60 -13.81 -11.82
C ALA A 17 6.26 -12.99 -10.56
N GLY A 18 5.30 -12.06 -10.66
CA GLY A 18 4.82 -11.23 -9.56
C GLY A 18 4.15 -12.03 -8.45
N VAL A 19 3.50 -13.15 -8.77
CA VAL A 19 2.97 -14.08 -7.75
C VAL A 19 4.10 -14.68 -6.93
N PHE A 20 5.21 -15.06 -7.56
CA PHE A 20 6.37 -15.67 -6.89
C PHE A 20 7.26 -14.63 -6.17
N LEU A 21 7.32 -13.40 -6.67
CA LEU A 21 8.10 -12.31 -6.08
C LEU A 21 7.38 -11.62 -4.91
N ALA A 22 6.08 -11.87 -4.73
CA ALA A 22 5.30 -11.19 -3.70
C ALA A 22 5.76 -11.55 -2.29
N ASP A 23 5.90 -12.84 -1.99
CA ASP A 23 6.27 -13.32 -0.66
C ASP A 23 7.63 -12.77 -0.17
N PRO A 24 8.72 -12.78 -0.96
CA PRO A 24 9.99 -12.20 -0.50
C PRO A 24 9.93 -10.68 -0.33
N LEU A 25 9.20 -9.94 -1.20
CA LEU A 25 9.05 -8.50 -1.05
C LEU A 25 8.26 -8.11 0.20
N VAL A 26 7.18 -8.86 0.50
CA VAL A 26 6.43 -8.69 1.74
C VAL A 26 7.30 -9.04 2.95
N ALA A 27 8.04 -10.15 2.90
CA ALA A 27 8.93 -10.53 3.99
C ALA A 27 10.00 -9.47 4.29
N LEU A 28 10.57 -8.86 3.25
CA LEU A 28 11.54 -7.75 3.37
C LEU A 28 10.90 -6.45 3.88
N ALA A 29 9.63 -6.20 3.56
CA ALA A 29 8.91 -5.02 4.02
C ALA A 29 8.61 -5.08 5.53
N ARG A 30 8.35 -6.28 6.06
CA ARG A 30 7.95 -6.49 7.47
C ARG A 30 8.85 -5.83 8.51
N PRO A 31 10.19 -6.03 8.53
CA PRO A 31 11.02 -5.41 9.56
C PRO A 31 10.98 -3.88 9.50
N ILE A 32 10.92 -3.30 8.31
CA ILE A 32 10.88 -1.85 8.12
C ILE A 32 9.53 -1.30 8.60
N VAL A 33 8.43 -1.90 8.15
CA VAL A 33 7.08 -1.49 8.59
C VAL A 33 6.93 -1.65 10.10
N ARG A 34 7.43 -2.75 10.68
CA ARG A 34 7.43 -2.95 12.13
C ARG A 34 8.09 -1.78 12.85
N VAL A 35 9.29 -1.38 12.44
CA VAL A 35 9.98 -0.24 13.06
C VAL A 35 9.15 1.05 12.93
N VAL A 36 8.63 1.34 11.74
CA VAL A 36 7.83 2.56 11.50
C VAL A 36 6.54 2.55 12.33
N VAL A 37 5.82 1.44 12.38
CA VAL A 37 4.58 1.28 13.13
C VAL A 37 4.79 1.47 14.63
N LEU A 38 5.86 0.88 15.18
CA LEU A 38 6.22 1.05 16.59
C LEU A 38 6.61 2.50 16.89
N LEU A 39 7.41 3.14 16.03
CA LEU A 39 7.85 4.53 16.21
C LEU A 39 6.67 5.52 16.13
N LEU A 40 5.68 5.23 15.29
CA LEU A 40 4.47 6.04 15.16
C LEU A 40 3.42 5.74 16.24
N GLY A 41 3.66 4.76 17.12
CA GLY A 41 2.70 4.35 18.16
C GLY A 41 1.40 3.78 17.60
N LEU A 42 1.45 3.16 16.41
CA LEU A 42 0.26 2.57 15.79
C LEU A 42 -0.01 1.15 16.29
N ALA A 43 0.98 0.50 16.88
CA ALA A 43 0.87 -0.79 17.57
C ALA A 43 2.03 -0.93 18.57
N ASP A 44 1.89 -1.83 19.55
CA ASP A 44 2.94 -2.19 20.51
C ASP A 44 3.78 -3.38 20.04
N SER A 45 3.18 -4.25 19.23
CA SER A 45 3.89 -5.40 18.67
C SER A 45 3.36 -5.76 17.28
N VAL A 46 4.25 -6.36 16.48
CA VAL A 46 3.95 -6.87 15.14
C VAL A 46 4.51 -8.28 15.05
N GLY A 47 3.64 -9.24 14.72
CA GLY A 47 3.95 -10.65 14.63
C GLY A 47 3.25 -11.35 13.46
N ASP A 48 3.40 -12.67 13.43
CA ASP A 48 2.72 -13.53 12.47
C ASP A 48 1.28 -13.79 12.89
N HIS A 49 0.36 -13.71 11.92
CA HIS A 49 -1.01 -14.15 12.14
C HIS A 49 -1.11 -15.66 11.88
N PRO A 50 -1.81 -16.45 12.74
CA PRO A 50 -1.87 -17.91 12.63
C PRO A 50 -2.44 -18.43 11.31
N ALA A 51 -3.33 -17.68 10.67
CA ALA A 51 -4.02 -18.09 9.45
C ALA A 51 -3.37 -17.61 8.14
N SER A 52 -2.46 -16.63 8.20
CA SER A 52 -1.81 -15.87 7.10
C SER A 52 -1.84 -14.37 7.38
N GLY A 53 -0.81 -13.64 6.93
CA GLY A 53 -0.69 -12.20 7.13
C GLY A 53 0.06 -11.79 8.40
N TRP A 54 -0.07 -10.51 8.74
CA TRP A 54 0.60 -9.90 9.87
C TRP A 54 -0.44 -9.54 10.93
N MET A 55 -0.11 -9.81 12.18
CA MET A 55 -0.91 -9.42 13.33
C MET A 55 -0.22 -8.25 14.03
N LEU A 56 -0.93 -7.15 14.21
CA LEU A 56 -0.46 -5.99 14.96
C LEU A 56 -1.30 -5.88 16.23
N ARG A 57 -0.67 -5.84 17.40
CA ARG A 57 -1.36 -5.72 18.68
C ARG A 57 -1.07 -4.38 19.30
N GLU A 58 -2.13 -3.75 19.80
CA GLU A 58 -2.05 -2.50 20.57
C GLU A 58 -2.76 -2.66 21.90
N ASN A 59 -2.12 -2.18 22.97
CA ASN A 59 -2.72 -1.96 24.27
C ASN A 59 -3.09 -0.48 24.36
N TRP A 60 -4.37 -0.22 24.59
CA TRP A 60 -4.92 1.12 24.58
C TRP A 60 -5.73 1.38 25.84
N THR A 61 -5.30 2.39 26.59
CA THR A 61 -6.09 2.98 27.68
C THR A 61 -7.07 3.97 27.09
N VAL A 62 -8.37 3.68 27.20
CA VAL A 62 -9.44 4.50 26.61
C VAL A 62 -9.52 5.85 27.34
N PRO A 63 -9.25 6.98 26.67
CA PRO A 63 -9.30 8.30 27.30
C PRO A 63 -10.70 8.61 27.83
N GLY A 64 -10.77 9.19 29.02
CA GLY A 64 -12.01 9.54 29.71
C GLY A 64 -12.62 8.42 30.56
N ILE A 65 -12.29 7.15 30.29
CA ILE A 65 -12.78 5.99 31.05
C ILE A 65 -11.67 5.36 31.90
N GLY A 66 -10.42 5.37 31.42
CA GLY A 66 -9.30 4.72 32.10
C GLY A 66 -9.32 3.19 32.01
N ALA A 67 -10.21 2.62 31.19
CA ALA A 67 -10.25 1.20 30.91
C ALA A 67 -9.09 0.81 29.99
N GLU A 68 -8.31 -0.20 30.38
CA GLU A 68 -7.30 -0.81 29.53
C GLU A 68 -7.94 -1.86 28.62
N THR A 69 -7.66 -1.73 27.33
CA THR A 69 -8.15 -2.65 26.31
C THR A 69 -6.98 -3.08 25.43
N SER A 70 -6.99 -4.32 24.97
CA SER A 70 -6.03 -4.81 23.98
C SER A 70 -6.79 -5.27 22.75
N PHE A 71 -6.31 -4.90 21.57
CA PHE A 71 -6.93 -5.33 20.33
C PHE A 71 -5.90 -5.72 19.28
N ASP A 72 -6.30 -6.67 18.44
CA ASP A 72 -5.51 -7.16 17.33
C ASP A 72 -6.05 -6.55 16.03
N MET A 73 -5.14 -5.99 15.24
CA MET A 73 -5.36 -5.54 13.88
C MET A 73 -4.69 -6.54 12.94
N GLN A 74 -5.42 -6.99 11.93
CA GLN A 74 -4.91 -7.95 10.97
C GLN A 74 -4.63 -7.28 9.64
N LEU A 75 -3.43 -7.49 9.11
CA LEU A 75 -3.07 -7.16 7.74
C LEU A 75 -2.93 -8.47 6.95
N GLU A 76 -3.97 -8.80 6.20
CA GLU A 76 -4.08 -10.09 5.51
C GLU A 76 -3.14 -10.20 4.30
N ASP A 77 -2.73 -11.43 3.96
CA ASP A 77 -1.89 -11.70 2.79
C ASP A 77 -2.52 -11.26 1.44
N PRO A 78 -3.83 -11.46 1.17
CA PRO A 78 -4.46 -10.95 -0.05
C PRO A 78 -4.33 -9.44 -0.19
N THR A 79 -4.42 -8.73 0.94
CA THR A 79 -4.31 -7.29 1.04
C THR A 79 -2.89 -6.81 0.71
N LEU A 80 -1.87 -7.46 1.30
CA LEU A 80 -0.46 -7.22 0.98
C LEU A 80 -0.13 -7.52 -0.50
N ARG A 81 -0.64 -8.63 -1.03
CA ARG A 81 -0.46 -9.02 -2.44
C ARG A 81 -1.17 -8.07 -3.40
N MET A 82 -2.30 -7.48 -3.01
CA MET A 82 -2.98 -6.47 -3.81
C MET A 82 -2.12 -5.22 -4.00
N MET A 83 -1.39 -4.78 -2.97
CA MET A 83 -0.48 -3.63 -3.05
C MET A 83 0.70 -3.86 -4.01
N LEU A 84 1.08 -5.12 -4.22
CA LEU A 84 2.19 -5.50 -5.10
C LEU A 84 1.81 -5.62 -6.58
N ARG A 85 0.51 -5.54 -6.92
CA ARG A 85 0.03 -5.71 -8.31
C ARG A 85 0.63 -4.71 -9.30
N GLY A 86 1.11 -3.57 -8.81
CA GLY A 86 1.75 -2.56 -9.64
C GLY A 86 3.12 -2.96 -10.20
N TYR A 87 3.83 -3.88 -9.53
CA TYR A 87 5.19 -4.28 -9.93
C TYR A 87 5.23 -5.01 -11.29
N PRO A 88 4.40 -6.05 -11.51
CA PRO A 88 4.27 -6.67 -12.82
C PRO A 88 3.98 -5.69 -13.95
N VAL A 89 3.07 -4.75 -13.69
CA VAL A 89 2.65 -3.73 -14.66
C VAL A 89 3.83 -2.82 -15.01
N PHE A 90 4.54 -2.32 -14.00
CA PHE A 90 5.72 -1.48 -14.21
C PHE A 90 6.80 -2.20 -15.02
N LEU A 91 7.12 -3.44 -14.66
CA LEU A 91 8.11 -4.26 -15.37
C LEU A 91 7.70 -4.48 -16.83
N ALA A 92 6.44 -4.80 -17.08
CA ALA A 92 5.92 -4.98 -18.43
C ALA A 92 6.07 -3.71 -19.28
N LEU A 93 5.77 -2.56 -18.71
CA LEU A 93 5.91 -1.27 -19.36
C LEU A 93 7.39 -0.92 -19.64
N MET A 94 8.29 -1.21 -18.70
CA MET A 94 9.73 -0.96 -18.88
C MET A 94 10.36 -1.88 -19.94
N CYS A 95 9.89 -3.12 -20.04
CA CYS A 95 10.32 -4.08 -21.06
C CYS A 95 9.75 -3.79 -22.45
N ALA A 96 8.72 -2.94 -22.57
CA ALA A 96 8.17 -2.58 -23.87
C ALA A 96 9.13 -1.61 -24.63
N PRO A 97 9.21 -1.70 -25.97
CA PRO A 97 10.08 -0.82 -26.76
C PRO A 97 9.70 0.66 -26.63
N PRO A 98 10.62 1.62 -26.83
CA PRO A 98 11.98 1.44 -27.35
C PRO A 98 12.97 1.03 -26.25
N TRP A 99 14.02 0.28 -26.60
CA TRP A 99 15.04 -0.15 -25.63
C TRP A 99 16.26 0.77 -25.66
N SER A 100 16.79 1.06 -24.46
CA SER A 100 17.99 1.85 -24.24
C SER A 100 18.93 1.16 -23.25
N PRO A 101 20.26 1.31 -23.36
CA PRO A 101 21.20 0.80 -22.36
C PRO A 101 20.93 1.33 -20.94
N ARG A 102 20.29 2.50 -20.82
CA ARG A 102 19.91 3.10 -19.54
C ARG A 102 18.63 2.51 -18.94
N ASP A 103 17.92 1.66 -19.67
CA ASP A 103 16.63 1.08 -19.21
C ASP A 103 16.81 0.18 -18.00
N LEU A 104 17.94 -0.50 -17.85
CA LEU A 104 18.22 -1.29 -16.65
C LEU A 104 18.26 -0.41 -15.40
N VAL A 105 19.01 0.71 -15.45
CA VAL A 105 19.12 1.66 -14.34
C VAL A 105 17.74 2.28 -14.04
N ARG A 106 17.01 2.71 -15.08
CA ARG A 106 15.65 3.24 -14.94
C ARG A 106 14.70 2.23 -14.29
N THR A 107 14.80 0.96 -14.65
CA THR A 107 13.98 -0.12 -14.10
C THR A 107 14.30 -0.33 -12.62
N MET A 108 15.58 -0.42 -12.26
CA MET A 108 15.99 -0.57 -10.86
C MET A 108 15.56 0.63 -10.01
N THR A 109 15.71 1.85 -10.53
CA THR A 109 15.22 3.07 -9.87
C THR A 109 13.71 3.02 -9.65
N GLY A 110 12.93 2.65 -10.67
CA GLY A 110 11.48 2.55 -10.56
C GLY A 110 11.02 1.47 -9.59
N LEU A 111 11.68 0.30 -9.57
CA LEU A 111 11.43 -0.74 -8.57
C LEU A 111 11.74 -0.26 -7.15
N GLY A 112 12.82 0.49 -6.96
CA GLY A 112 13.15 1.11 -5.67
C GLY A 112 12.07 2.10 -5.21
N ILE A 113 11.59 2.96 -6.11
CA ILE A 113 10.51 3.91 -5.79
C ILE A 113 9.20 3.16 -5.49
N LEU A 114 8.85 2.13 -6.27
CA LEU A 114 7.68 1.28 -5.98
C LEU A 114 7.78 0.61 -4.62
N TYR A 115 8.99 0.22 -4.18
CA TYR A 115 9.20 -0.35 -2.85
C TYR A 115 8.99 0.66 -1.72
N LEU A 116 9.45 1.89 -1.89
CA LEU A 116 9.14 2.96 -0.94
C LEU A 116 7.63 3.26 -0.89
N LEU A 117 6.96 3.25 -2.05
CA LEU A 117 5.52 3.42 -2.15
C LEU A 117 4.73 2.26 -1.55
N LEU A 118 5.23 1.02 -1.66
CA LEU A 118 4.68 -0.15 -0.98
C LEU A 118 4.75 0.02 0.53
N LEU A 119 5.93 0.40 1.07
CA LEU A 119 6.09 0.65 2.50
C LEU A 119 5.13 1.73 3.00
N ALA A 120 5.01 2.85 2.26
CA ALA A 120 4.07 3.92 2.58
C ALA A 120 2.61 3.43 2.55
N SER A 121 2.24 2.62 1.55
CA SER A 121 0.90 2.05 1.40
C SER A 121 0.53 1.14 2.58
N ILE A 122 1.47 0.29 3.01
CA ILE A 122 1.27 -0.56 4.18
C ILE A 122 1.05 0.29 5.44
N VAL A 123 1.86 1.34 5.64
CA VAL A 123 1.73 2.23 6.81
C VAL A 123 0.39 2.98 6.80
N PHE A 124 -0.06 3.48 5.64
CA PHE A 124 -1.36 4.13 5.50
C PHE A 124 -2.52 3.22 5.87
N VAL A 125 -2.41 1.95 5.49
CA VAL A 125 -3.41 0.94 5.79
C VAL A 125 -3.40 0.57 7.27
N VAL A 126 -2.22 0.38 7.86
CA VAL A 126 -2.10 0.14 9.31
C VAL A 126 -2.67 1.31 10.10
N PHE A 127 -2.38 2.55 9.68
CA PHE A 127 -2.97 3.74 10.30
C PHE A 127 -4.50 3.73 10.23
N ASN A 128 -5.07 3.32 9.10
CA ASN A 128 -6.53 3.18 9.00
C ASN A 128 -7.09 2.07 9.88
N LEU A 129 -6.45 0.90 9.92
CA LEU A 129 -6.86 -0.19 10.81
C LEU A 129 -6.84 0.26 12.28
N HIS A 130 -5.81 1.00 12.69
CA HIS A 130 -5.68 1.58 14.02
C HIS A 130 -6.84 2.52 14.36
N VAL A 131 -7.12 3.49 13.48
CA VAL A 131 -8.22 4.46 13.70
C VAL A 131 -9.58 3.76 13.75
N MET A 132 -9.83 2.80 12.85
CA MET A 132 -11.08 2.06 12.81
C MET A 132 -11.26 1.15 14.03
N ALA A 133 -10.22 0.45 14.47
CA ALA A 133 -10.26 -0.40 15.64
C ALA A 133 -10.57 0.40 16.92
N LYS A 134 -9.93 1.56 17.11
CA LYS A 134 -10.24 2.45 18.24
C LYS A 134 -11.66 2.99 18.19
N ALA A 135 -12.15 3.36 17.00
CA ALA A 135 -13.53 3.80 16.84
C ALA A 135 -14.54 2.69 17.19
N GLU A 136 -14.27 1.46 16.77
CA GLU A 136 -15.13 0.30 17.05
C GLU A 136 -15.16 -0.03 18.56
N ILE A 137 -14.00 -0.04 19.23
CA ILE A 137 -13.93 -0.26 20.69
C ILE A 137 -14.75 0.79 21.43
N VAL A 138 -14.64 2.06 21.05
CA VAL A 138 -15.42 3.15 21.66
C VAL A 138 -16.91 2.95 21.44
N ASN A 139 -17.34 2.58 20.22
CA ASN A 139 -18.74 2.28 19.94
C ASN A 139 -19.24 1.11 20.79
N GLN A 140 -18.47 0.02 20.90
CA GLN A 140 -18.84 -1.14 21.71
C GLN A 140 -18.92 -0.83 23.21
N LEU A 141 -17.99 -0.02 23.73
CA LEU A 141 -18.02 0.44 25.11
C LEU A 141 -19.20 1.35 25.39
N ALA A 142 -19.54 2.26 24.46
CA ALA A 142 -20.71 3.13 24.59
C ALA A 142 -22.02 2.33 24.63
N LEU A 143 -22.11 1.22 23.89
CA LEU A 143 -23.27 0.31 23.92
C LEU A 143 -23.35 -0.47 25.23
N ARG A 144 -22.21 -0.96 25.76
CA ARG A 144 -22.17 -1.75 27.00
C ARG A 144 -22.32 -0.90 28.25
N PHE A 145 -21.86 0.34 28.22
CA PHE A 145 -21.85 1.24 29.36
C PHE A 145 -22.33 2.64 28.96
N PRO A 146 -23.66 2.87 28.90
CA PRO A 146 -24.23 4.14 28.46
C PRO A 146 -23.79 5.34 29.32
N ALA A 147 -23.49 5.12 30.61
CA ALA A 147 -22.98 6.16 31.49
C ALA A 147 -21.62 6.75 31.03
N PHE A 148 -20.85 5.97 30.25
CA PHE A 148 -19.55 6.37 29.72
C PHE A 148 -19.60 6.85 28.27
N SER A 149 -20.75 6.76 27.57
CA SER A 149 -20.86 7.16 26.16
C SER A 149 -20.52 8.64 25.94
N ASN A 150 -20.79 9.49 26.93
CA ASN A 150 -20.49 10.92 26.88
C ASN A 150 -19.03 11.26 27.26
N GLN A 151 -18.29 10.29 27.80
CA GLN A 151 -16.91 10.46 28.28
C GLN A 151 -15.87 9.76 27.40
N ALA A 152 -16.27 8.72 26.65
CA ALA A 152 -15.40 7.99 25.74
C ALA A 152 -14.98 8.87 24.56
N ILE A 153 -13.73 9.30 24.54
CA ILE A 153 -13.19 10.10 23.42
C ILE A 153 -12.66 9.15 22.35
N GLY A 154 -13.47 8.93 21.30
CA GLY A 154 -13.02 8.24 20.09
C GLY A 154 -12.17 9.13 19.18
N PRO A 155 -11.57 8.55 18.13
CA PRO A 155 -10.81 9.32 17.15
C PRO A 155 -11.70 10.41 16.51
N PRO A 156 -11.17 11.64 16.35
CA PRO A 156 -11.91 12.73 15.73
C PRO A 156 -12.48 12.35 14.36
N SER A 157 -13.62 12.94 13.99
CA SER A 157 -14.27 12.66 12.70
C SER A 157 -13.36 12.94 11.51
N TRP A 158 -12.56 14.02 11.56
CA TRP A 158 -11.60 14.35 10.52
C TRP A 158 -10.53 13.25 10.36
N MET A 159 -10.10 12.63 11.47
CA MET A 159 -9.08 11.58 11.46
C MET A 159 -9.60 10.32 10.77
N ARG A 160 -10.89 9.99 10.97
CA ARG A 160 -11.56 8.90 10.24
C ARG A 160 -11.58 9.15 8.73
N SER A 161 -11.96 10.35 8.30
CA SER A 161 -11.96 10.72 6.87
C SER A 161 -10.56 10.65 6.25
N VAL A 162 -9.56 11.20 6.93
CA VAL A 162 -8.16 11.14 6.47
C VAL A 162 -7.66 9.71 6.41
N SER A 163 -7.93 8.89 7.42
CA SER A 163 -7.49 7.50 7.46
C SER A 163 -8.11 6.67 6.32
N GLY A 164 -9.39 6.86 6.01
CA GLY A 164 -10.07 6.20 4.90
C GLY A 164 -9.51 6.62 3.53
N LEU A 165 -9.21 7.92 3.36
CA LEU A 165 -8.53 8.42 2.17
C LEU A 165 -7.15 7.75 2.02
N LEU A 166 -6.33 7.74 3.06
CA LEU A 166 -5.00 7.13 3.05
C LEU A 166 -5.06 5.63 2.74
N ALA A 167 -6.02 4.90 3.31
CA ALA A 167 -6.25 3.50 2.97
C ALA A 167 -6.62 3.33 1.49
N SER A 168 -7.51 4.16 0.95
CA SER A 168 -7.86 4.12 -0.48
C SER A 168 -6.63 4.38 -1.37
N MET A 169 -5.74 5.29 -0.94
CA MET A 169 -4.49 5.56 -1.64
C MET A 169 -3.57 4.32 -1.60
N GLY A 170 -3.40 3.72 -0.43
CA GLY A 170 -2.55 2.55 -0.23
C GLY A 170 -3.04 1.28 -0.93
N TYR A 171 -4.36 1.07 -1.02
CA TYR A 171 -4.94 -0.14 -1.64
C TYR A 171 -5.17 -0.03 -3.14
N ILE A 172 -5.58 1.15 -3.61
CA ILE A 172 -6.11 1.30 -4.95
C ILE A 172 -5.21 2.25 -5.74
N VAL A 173 -5.09 3.49 -5.31
CA VAL A 173 -4.51 4.52 -6.17
C VAL A 173 -3.02 4.29 -6.42
N ILE A 174 -2.23 4.08 -5.37
CA ILE A 174 -0.78 3.88 -5.49
C ILE A 174 -0.46 2.59 -6.26
N PRO A 175 -1.01 1.41 -5.91
CA PRO A 175 -0.69 0.18 -6.62
C PRO A 175 -1.04 0.19 -8.11
N TYR A 176 -2.11 0.88 -8.51
CA TYR A 176 -2.56 0.88 -9.91
C TYR A 176 -2.02 2.06 -10.74
N LEU A 177 -1.87 3.26 -10.18
CA LEU A 177 -1.44 4.44 -10.94
C LEU A 177 0.08 4.66 -10.91
N ALA A 178 0.75 4.38 -9.78
CA ALA A 178 2.18 4.64 -9.65
C ALA A 178 3.03 3.95 -10.73
N PRO A 179 2.76 2.68 -11.13
CA PRO A 179 3.49 2.02 -12.21
C PRO A 179 3.46 2.80 -13.53
N ALA A 180 2.29 3.27 -13.92
CA ALA A 180 2.11 4.01 -15.17
C ALA A 180 2.79 5.38 -15.10
N ILE A 181 2.62 6.11 -13.97
CA ILE A 181 3.24 7.42 -13.77
C ILE A 181 4.77 7.29 -13.78
N LEU A 182 5.32 6.33 -13.03
CA LEU A 182 6.76 6.08 -12.99
C LEU A 182 7.29 5.71 -14.37
N TRP A 183 6.57 4.89 -15.13
CA TRP A 183 6.96 4.57 -16.50
C TRP A 183 7.00 5.80 -17.40
N VAL A 184 5.98 6.67 -17.36
CA VAL A 184 5.97 7.92 -18.16
C VAL A 184 7.14 8.83 -17.80
N VAL A 185 7.46 8.95 -16.50
CA VAL A 185 8.56 9.79 -16.00
C VAL A 185 9.93 9.20 -16.36
N LEU A 186 10.11 7.89 -16.18
CA LEU A 186 11.40 7.22 -16.36
C LEU A 186 11.68 6.86 -17.82
N LYS A 187 10.65 6.67 -18.63
CA LYS A 187 10.73 6.28 -20.05
C LYS A 187 9.89 7.20 -20.95
N PRO A 188 10.23 8.51 -21.01
CA PRO A 188 9.47 9.49 -21.79
C PRO A 188 9.46 9.18 -23.29
N GLU A 189 10.45 8.43 -23.78
CA GLU A 189 10.52 8.01 -25.18
C GLU A 189 9.38 7.04 -25.55
N GLY A 190 8.98 6.17 -24.62
CA GLY A 190 7.85 5.25 -24.80
C GLY A 190 6.50 5.98 -24.90
N TRP A 191 6.32 7.03 -24.11
CA TRP A 191 5.12 7.88 -24.19
C TRP A 191 4.96 8.56 -25.55
N ARG A 192 6.07 9.08 -26.12
CA ARG A 192 6.05 9.74 -27.43
C ARG A 192 5.60 8.81 -28.57
N LEU A 193 5.83 7.51 -28.43
CA LEU A 193 5.33 6.51 -29.40
C LEU A 193 3.82 6.26 -29.28
N LEU A 194 3.23 6.49 -28.10
CA LEU A 194 1.79 6.35 -27.87
C LEU A 194 1.02 7.63 -28.20
N ALA A 195 1.60 8.80 -27.94
CA ALA A 195 0.97 10.11 -28.18
C ALA A 195 0.82 10.47 -29.67
N GLY A 196 1.47 9.72 -30.58
CA GLY A 196 1.47 9.99 -32.02
C GLY A 196 2.30 11.23 -32.39
N PRO A 197 2.52 11.49 -33.69
CA PRO A 197 3.24 12.69 -34.12
C PRO A 197 2.42 13.92 -33.71
N VAL A 198 3.02 14.81 -32.92
CA VAL A 198 2.50 16.16 -32.72
C VAL A 198 2.52 16.81 -34.10
N LYS A 199 1.34 17.07 -34.69
CA LYS A 199 1.22 17.90 -35.89
C LYS A 199 1.71 19.30 -35.52
N THR A 200 2.99 19.56 -35.71
CA THR A 200 3.51 20.93 -35.79
C THR A 200 2.90 21.52 -37.05
N GLY A 201 1.88 22.34 -36.88
CA GLY A 201 1.29 23.11 -37.98
C GLY A 201 2.35 24.00 -38.59
N THR A 202 2.73 23.67 -39.82
CA THR A 202 3.32 24.61 -40.78
C THR A 202 2.20 25.31 -41.53
#